data_AF-A0A0G1EJV8-F1
#
_entry.id   AF-A0A0G1EJV8-F1
#
_cell.length_a   1.000
_cell.length_b   1.000
_cell.length_c   1.000
_cell.angle_alpha   90.00
_cell.angle_beta   90.00
_cell.angle_gamma   90.00
#
_symmetry.space_group_name_H-M   'P 1'
#
loop_
_entity.id
_entity.type
_entity.pdbx_description
1 polymer ?
#
loop_
_entity_poly.entity_id
_entity_poly.type
_entity_poly.pdbx_seq_one_letter_code
_entity_poly.pdbx_strand_id
1 'polypeptide(L)'
;MKVFALILVIFALAVFFVSNVRADELEDLQKQINDLQHSLDMSKNATTPLESQVKGLDSQLASIGARLNAISADLAESEKDIEQQKKVLAGTVRDYYISSFVDIPLLTLFASNDATDTLRIIAFQQVSSKSDREIIQTISARVAKLADDKKRLASAKAQIDKQSQFLKGEIASAKSFQSQLEGQIASLSARQQEIINARSGEFTATIGDSELADDYNASIKGFRESAPGGYFAAFSFGAYTHRKGMSQYGARGRAQAGQDFKAILRAYYGKEPVGKDTGGAISVSGFGSMDFETTYLYGIAEMPSSWNSEALKAQAVAARTYAYRYKSEGKEIC
;
A
#
# COMPACT_ATOMS: atom_id res chain seq x y z
N MET A 1 -18.45 -7.80 -17.15
CA MET A 1 -19.54 -6.79 -17.13
C MET A 1 -20.82 -7.26 -16.44
N LYS A 2 -21.35 -8.47 -16.67
CA LYS A 2 -22.64 -8.90 -16.08
C LYS A 2 -22.63 -9.20 -14.57
N VAL A 3 -21.47 -9.54 -14.00
CA VAL A 3 -21.32 -9.79 -12.54
C VAL A 3 -21.29 -8.48 -11.73
N PHE A 4 -20.77 -7.40 -12.33
CA PHE A 4 -20.65 -6.09 -11.69
C PHE A 4 -22.00 -5.37 -11.55
N ALA A 5 -22.90 -5.57 -12.52
CA ALA A 5 -24.24 -4.99 -12.50
C ALA A 5 -25.17 -5.67 -11.46
N LEU A 6 -24.95 -6.96 -11.15
CA LEU A 6 -25.78 -7.70 -10.21
C LEU A 6 -25.53 -7.30 -8.75
N ILE A 7 -24.28 -6.94 -8.42
CA ILE A 7 -23.89 -6.48 -7.08
C ILE A 7 -24.42 -5.06 -6.80
N LEU A 8 -24.51 -4.23 -7.84
CA LEU A 8 -24.99 -2.85 -7.77
C LEU A 8 -26.50 -2.75 -7.47
N VAL A 9 -27.29 -3.72 -7.94
CA VAL A 9 -28.75 -3.76 -7.71
C VAL A 9 -29.10 -4.28 -6.31
N ILE A 10 -28.28 -5.16 -5.73
CA ILE A 10 -28.46 -5.63 -4.34
C ILE A 10 -28.06 -4.54 -3.33
N PHE A 11 -27.15 -3.63 -3.71
CA PHE A 11 -26.69 -2.53 -2.85
C PHE A 11 -27.65 -1.33 -2.79
N ALA A 12 -28.46 -1.11 -3.83
CA ALA A 12 -29.40 0.02 -3.90
C ALA A 12 -30.67 -0.14 -3.04
N LEU A 13 -30.99 -1.36 -2.60
CA LEU A 13 -32.21 -1.66 -1.84
C LEU A 13 -32.08 -1.55 -0.31
N ALA A 14 -30.89 -1.26 0.21
CA ALA A 14 -30.63 -1.22 1.66
C ALA A 14 -30.74 0.18 2.32
N VAL A 15 -31.07 1.24 1.57
CA VAL A 15 -30.93 2.64 2.05
C VAL A 15 -32.23 3.28 2.55
N PHE A 16 -33.28 2.51 2.87
CA PHE A 16 -34.49 3.08 3.48
C PHE A 16 -35.04 2.23 4.62
N PHE A 17 -34.36 2.26 5.77
CA PHE A 17 -35.02 2.09 7.07
C PHE A 17 -34.31 2.97 8.10
N VAL A 18 -35.05 3.96 8.63
CA VAL A 18 -34.69 4.64 9.87
C VAL A 18 -34.89 3.61 10.98
N SER A 19 -33.80 3.18 11.63
CA SER A 19 -33.88 2.26 12.76
C SER A 19 -32.92 2.64 13.87
N ASN A 20 -33.40 2.45 15.10
CA ASN A 20 -32.71 2.68 16.36
C ASN A 20 -31.23 2.26 16.33
N VAL A 21 -30.35 3.21 16.66
CA VAL A 21 -28.90 3.03 16.75
C VAL A 21 -28.58 1.94 17.78
N ARG A 22 -28.18 0.75 17.32
CA ARG A 22 -27.83 -0.41 18.16
C ARG A 22 -26.31 -0.54 18.32
N ALA A 23 -25.86 -1.12 19.43
CA ALA A 23 -24.44 -1.32 19.74
C ALA A 23 -23.67 -2.05 18.61
N ASP A 24 -24.33 -2.97 17.89
CA ASP A 24 -23.78 -3.75 16.77
C ASP A 24 -23.28 -2.91 15.59
N GLU A 25 -23.90 -1.76 15.31
CA GLU A 25 -23.53 -0.94 14.14
C GLU A 25 -22.10 -0.39 14.21
N LEU A 26 -21.58 -0.15 15.42
CA LEU A 26 -20.22 0.37 15.59
C LEU A 26 -19.16 -0.73 15.40
N GLU A 27 -19.51 -1.96 15.81
CA GLU A 27 -18.67 -3.14 15.64
C GLU A 27 -18.64 -3.57 14.17
N ASP A 28 -19.78 -3.49 13.49
CA ASP A 28 -19.88 -3.71 12.04
C ASP A 28 -19.12 -2.65 11.23
N LEU A 29 -19.21 -1.36 11.61
CA LEU A 29 -18.40 -0.30 10.98
C LEU A 29 -16.91 -0.51 11.22
N GLN A 30 -16.50 -0.87 12.44
CA GLN A 30 -15.09 -1.17 12.73
C GLN A 30 -14.59 -2.36 11.92
N LYS A 31 -15.42 -3.39 11.75
CA LYS A 31 -15.10 -4.56 10.91
C LYS A 31 -14.94 -4.16 9.45
N GLN A 32 -15.86 -3.36 8.90
CA GLN A 32 -15.75 -2.86 7.53
C GLN A 32 -14.51 -1.99 7.33
N ILE A 33 -14.17 -1.11 8.28
CA ILE A 33 -12.94 -0.32 8.24
C ILE A 33 -11.72 -1.24 8.24
N ASN A 34 -11.67 -2.23 9.13
CA ASN A 34 -10.55 -3.18 9.19
C ASN A 34 -10.40 -3.99 7.90
N ASP A 35 -11.51 -4.44 7.30
CA ASP A 35 -11.50 -5.21 6.04
C ASP A 35 -11.04 -4.34 4.85
N LEU A 36 -11.47 -3.08 4.79
CA LEU A 36 -11.02 -2.12 3.79
C LEU A 36 -9.55 -1.72 3.99
N GLN A 37 -9.11 -1.56 5.24
CA GLN A 37 -7.73 -1.25 5.59
C GLN A 37 -6.80 -2.41 5.26
N HIS A 38 -7.23 -3.65 5.53
CA HIS A 38 -6.54 -4.84 5.09
C HIS A 38 -6.46 -4.94 3.56
N SER A 39 -7.56 -4.62 2.86
CA SER A 39 -7.58 -4.60 1.39
C SER A 39 -6.66 -3.51 0.81
N LEU A 40 -6.59 -2.34 1.46
CA LEU A 40 -5.68 -1.25 1.12
C LEU A 40 -4.22 -1.66 1.36
N ASP A 41 -3.92 -2.28 2.50
CA ASP A 41 -2.57 -2.77 2.83
C ASP A 41 -2.13 -3.87 1.86
N MET A 42 -3.01 -4.80 1.51
CA MET A 42 -2.76 -5.80 0.48
C MET A 42 -2.49 -5.17 -0.90
N SER A 43 -3.28 -4.15 -1.26
CA SER A 43 -3.06 -3.38 -2.49
C SER A 43 -1.72 -2.65 -2.47
N LYS A 44 -1.38 -1.93 -1.38
CA LYS A 44 -0.11 -1.22 -1.20
C LYS A 44 1.10 -2.16 -1.19
N ASN A 45 1.00 -3.29 -0.50
CA ASN A 45 2.05 -4.31 -0.46
C ASN A 45 2.25 -4.98 -1.82
N ALA A 46 1.20 -5.17 -2.61
CA ALA A 46 1.32 -5.65 -3.98
C ALA A 46 1.92 -4.57 -4.90
N THR A 47 1.51 -3.31 -4.78
CA THR A 47 1.95 -2.23 -5.66
C THR A 47 3.36 -1.72 -5.34
N THR A 48 3.83 -1.74 -4.09
CA THR A 48 5.16 -1.21 -3.72
C THR A 48 6.34 -1.89 -4.46
N PRO A 49 6.45 -3.23 -4.52
CA PRO A 49 7.49 -3.88 -5.31
C PRO A 49 7.29 -3.65 -6.82
N LEU A 50 6.03 -3.57 -7.29
CA LEU A 50 5.71 -3.25 -8.69
C LEU A 50 6.11 -1.81 -9.05
N GLU A 51 5.94 -0.83 -8.17
CA GLU A 51 6.35 0.57 -8.39
C GLU A 51 7.87 0.69 -8.51
N SER A 52 8.61 -0.04 -7.67
CA SER A 52 10.08 -0.10 -7.76
C SER A 52 10.53 -0.74 -9.08
N GLN A 53 9.90 -1.85 -9.47
CA GLN A 53 10.16 -2.51 -10.75
C GLN A 53 9.81 -1.61 -11.94
N VAL A 54 8.70 -0.87 -11.89
CA VAL A 54 8.32 0.05 -12.96
C VAL A 54 9.25 1.25 -13.02
N LYS A 55 9.72 1.78 -11.89
CA LYS A 55 10.75 2.84 -11.89
C LYS A 55 12.06 2.35 -12.53
N GLY A 56 12.44 1.09 -12.28
CA GLY A 56 13.54 0.43 -12.95
C GLY A 56 13.31 0.29 -14.46
N LEU A 57 12.11 -0.15 -14.86
CA LEU A 57 11.70 -0.26 -16.27
C LEU A 57 11.65 1.09 -16.97
N ASP A 58 11.20 2.17 -16.32
CA ASP A 58 11.19 3.53 -16.87
C ASP A 58 12.61 4.03 -17.14
N SER A 59 13.55 3.77 -16.22
CA SER A 59 14.98 4.06 -16.43
C SER A 59 15.55 3.27 -17.61
N GLN A 60 15.20 1.97 -17.70
CA GLN A 60 15.57 1.14 -18.84
C GLN A 60 14.96 1.65 -20.15
N LEU A 61 13.68 2.01 -20.17
CA LEU A 61 12.98 2.56 -21.34
C LEU A 61 13.60 3.89 -21.77
N ALA A 62 13.96 4.77 -20.85
CA ALA A 62 14.67 6.01 -21.14
C ALA A 62 16.04 5.74 -21.78
N SER A 63 16.80 4.77 -21.24
CA SER A 63 18.09 4.36 -21.80
C SER A 63 17.96 3.75 -23.20
N ILE A 64 16.92 2.94 -23.42
CA ILE A 64 16.62 2.34 -24.73
C ILE A 64 16.18 3.43 -25.71
N GLY A 65 15.35 4.39 -25.29
CA GLY A 65 14.96 5.55 -26.09
C GLY A 65 16.16 6.38 -26.54
N ALA A 66 17.11 6.65 -25.64
CA ALA A 66 18.35 7.34 -25.97
C ALA A 66 19.19 6.57 -27.01
N ARG A 67 19.31 5.24 -26.84
CA ARG A 67 20.00 4.38 -27.82
C ARG A 67 19.29 4.37 -29.17
N LEU A 68 17.96 4.31 -29.20
CA LEU A 68 17.17 4.35 -30.43
C LEU A 68 17.32 5.68 -31.16
N ASN A 69 17.45 6.79 -30.43
CA ASN A 69 17.72 8.10 -31.02
C ASN A 69 19.14 8.18 -31.60
N ALA A 70 20.13 7.62 -30.91
CA ALA A 70 21.49 7.51 -31.45
C ALA A 70 21.53 6.67 -32.73
N ILE A 71 20.88 5.50 -32.74
CA ILE A 71 20.75 4.64 -33.93
C ILE A 71 20.00 5.39 -35.05
N SER A 72 18.95 6.13 -34.71
CA SER A 72 18.21 6.94 -35.69
C SER A 72 19.09 8.01 -36.35
N ALA A 73 19.99 8.63 -35.58
CA ALA A 73 20.94 9.61 -36.09
C ALA A 73 22.01 8.95 -36.97
N ASP A 74 22.54 7.79 -36.55
CA ASP A 74 23.51 7.01 -37.31
C ASP A 74 22.94 6.50 -38.65
N LEU A 75 21.68 6.05 -38.66
CA LEU A 75 20.99 5.66 -39.89
C LEU A 75 20.71 6.86 -40.81
N ALA A 76 20.47 8.05 -40.25
CA ALA A 76 20.30 9.26 -41.05
C ALA A 76 21.62 9.68 -41.71
N GLU A 77 22.75 9.50 -41.02
CA GLU A 77 24.07 9.75 -41.61
C GLU A 77 24.42 8.69 -42.67
N SER A 78 24.19 7.41 -42.35
CA SER A 78 24.35 6.31 -43.31
C SER A 78 23.48 6.49 -44.56
N GLU A 79 22.30 7.09 -44.45
CA GLU A 79 21.46 7.43 -45.60
C GLU A 79 22.09 8.49 -46.49
N LYS A 80 22.67 9.55 -45.92
CA LYS A 80 23.40 10.57 -46.71
C LYS A 80 24.59 9.96 -47.43
N ASP A 81 25.36 9.11 -46.75
CA ASP A 81 26.51 8.40 -47.33
C ASP A 81 26.09 7.49 -48.49
N ILE A 82 25.00 6.73 -48.31
CA ILE A 82 24.46 5.88 -49.37
C ILE A 82 23.91 6.72 -50.53
N GLU A 83 23.31 7.88 -50.27
CA GLU A 83 22.84 8.80 -51.33
C GLU A 83 24.00 9.27 -52.22
N GLN A 84 25.17 9.54 -51.63
CA GLN A 84 26.38 9.85 -52.38
C GLN A 84 26.88 8.62 -53.17
N GLN A 85 26.92 7.45 -52.53
CA GLN A 85 27.36 6.20 -53.17
C GLN A 85 26.45 5.76 -54.32
N LYS A 86 25.14 6.05 -54.27
CA LYS A 86 24.21 5.78 -55.38
C LYS A 86 24.57 6.54 -56.65
N LYS A 87 25.12 7.76 -56.54
CA LYS A 87 25.59 8.54 -57.70
C LYS A 87 26.78 7.86 -58.38
N VAL A 88 27.73 7.38 -57.57
CA VAL A 88 28.88 6.60 -58.05
C VAL A 88 28.41 5.29 -58.67
N LEU A 89 27.50 4.57 -57.98
CA LEU A 89 26.91 3.33 -58.45
C LEU A 89 26.26 3.48 -59.83
N ALA A 90 25.51 4.56 -60.07
CA ALA A 90 24.89 4.81 -61.36
C ALA A 90 25.93 4.94 -62.50
N GLY A 91 27.06 5.59 -62.22
CA GLY A 91 28.21 5.65 -63.14
C GLY A 91 28.84 4.28 -63.36
N THR A 92 29.20 3.58 -62.27
CA THR A 92 29.80 2.24 -62.32
C THR A 92 28.93 1.23 -63.04
N VAL A 93 27.61 1.23 -62.83
CA VAL A 93 26.67 0.34 -63.53
C VAL A 93 26.64 0.66 -65.03
N ARG A 94 26.67 1.94 -65.40
CA ARG A 94 26.72 2.36 -66.80
C ARG A 94 28.02 1.89 -67.46
N ASP A 95 29.16 2.10 -66.82
CA ASP A 95 30.48 1.74 -67.35
C ASP A 95 30.63 0.21 -67.46
N TYR A 96 30.16 -0.53 -66.46
CA TYR A 96 30.06 -1.99 -66.49
C TYR A 96 29.14 -2.48 -67.61
N TYR A 97 27.98 -1.85 -67.81
CA TYR A 97 27.05 -2.22 -68.86
C TYR A 97 27.63 -2.00 -70.27
N ILE A 98 28.23 -0.83 -70.50
CA ILE A 98 28.87 -0.48 -71.78
C ILE A 98 30.03 -1.45 -72.07
N SER A 99 30.93 -1.67 -71.11
CA SER A 99 32.05 -2.61 -71.27
C SER A 99 31.59 -4.05 -71.50
N SER A 100 30.46 -4.47 -70.90
CA SER A 100 29.91 -5.82 -71.15
C SER A 100 29.36 -6.02 -72.57
N PHE A 101 28.95 -4.94 -73.25
CA PHE A 101 28.29 -5.00 -74.57
C PHE A 101 29.24 -4.68 -75.73
N VAL A 102 30.23 -3.82 -75.51
CA VAL A 102 31.13 -3.30 -76.57
C VAL A 102 32.36 -4.19 -76.79
N ASP A 103 32.82 -4.92 -75.77
CA ASP A 103 34.09 -5.66 -75.85
C ASP A 103 33.87 -7.17 -75.97
N ILE A 104 33.83 -7.65 -77.21
CA ILE A 104 34.02 -9.08 -77.50
C ILE A 104 35.54 -9.32 -77.49
N PRO A 105 36.10 -10.14 -76.57
CA PRO A 105 37.55 -10.37 -76.47
C PRO A 105 38.19 -10.89 -77.77
N LEU A 106 37.39 -11.52 -78.62
CA LEU A 106 37.79 -11.94 -79.96
C LEU A 106 38.02 -10.74 -80.90
N LEU A 107 37.16 -9.72 -80.88
CA LEU A 107 37.32 -8.54 -81.74
C LEU A 107 38.56 -7.74 -81.40
N THR A 108 38.88 -7.59 -80.10
CA THR A 108 40.11 -6.91 -79.66
C THR A 108 41.37 -7.72 -79.97
N LEU A 109 41.30 -9.05 -79.92
CA LEU A 109 42.38 -9.95 -80.33
C LEU A 109 42.68 -9.85 -81.84
N PHE A 110 41.66 -9.70 -82.69
CA PHE A 110 41.82 -9.60 -84.15
C PHE A 110 42.16 -8.20 -84.66
N ALA A 111 41.90 -7.15 -83.88
CA ALA A 111 42.17 -5.76 -84.27
C ALA A 111 43.58 -5.27 -83.89
N SER A 112 44.31 -6.02 -83.06
CA SER A 112 45.61 -5.59 -82.52
C SER A 112 46.81 -6.12 -83.31
N ASN A 113 47.87 -5.31 -83.40
CA ASN A 113 49.14 -5.70 -84.02
C ASN A 113 50.19 -6.24 -83.02
N ASP A 114 49.94 -6.17 -81.70
CA ASP A 114 50.82 -6.70 -80.65
C ASP A 114 50.04 -7.53 -79.63
N ALA A 115 50.40 -8.82 -79.54
CA ALA A 115 49.78 -9.79 -78.65
C ALA A 115 49.94 -9.41 -77.16
N THR A 116 51.07 -8.80 -76.80
CA THR A 116 51.38 -8.46 -75.39
C THR A 116 50.46 -7.36 -74.86
N ASP A 117 50.27 -6.32 -75.66
CA ASP A 117 49.39 -5.21 -75.32
C ASP A 117 47.91 -5.65 -75.30
N THR A 118 47.46 -6.55 -76.18
CA THR A 118 46.12 -7.15 -76.06
C THR A 118 45.90 -7.94 -74.78
N LEU A 119 46.86 -8.77 -74.39
CA LEU A 119 46.73 -9.56 -73.16
C LEU A 119 46.65 -8.65 -71.93
N ARG A 120 47.40 -7.53 -71.92
CA ARG A 120 47.30 -6.50 -70.87
C ARG A 120 45.93 -5.83 -70.85
N ILE A 121 45.38 -5.46 -72.00
CA ILE A 121 44.06 -4.83 -72.11
C ILE A 121 42.98 -5.79 -71.59
N ILE A 122 43.00 -7.05 -72.02
CA ILE A 122 42.05 -8.08 -71.57
C ILE A 122 42.17 -8.30 -70.05
N ALA A 123 43.40 -8.41 -69.53
CA ALA A 123 43.62 -8.58 -68.10
C ALA A 123 43.12 -7.38 -67.29
N PHE A 124 43.37 -6.15 -67.75
CA PHE A 124 42.90 -4.92 -67.10
C PHE A 124 41.37 -4.84 -67.08
N GLN A 125 40.70 -5.19 -68.19
CA GLN A 125 39.24 -5.21 -68.27
C GLN A 125 38.59 -6.24 -67.34
N GLN A 126 39.19 -7.44 -67.21
CA GLN A 126 38.70 -8.46 -66.27
C GLN A 126 38.80 -7.98 -64.82
N VAL A 127 39.90 -7.32 -64.46
CA VAL A 127 40.07 -6.73 -63.12
C VAL A 127 39.08 -5.58 -62.89
N SER A 128 38.89 -4.69 -63.87
CA SER A 128 37.92 -3.59 -63.81
C SER A 128 36.49 -4.11 -63.62
N SER A 129 36.06 -5.06 -64.46
CA SER A 129 34.71 -5.66 -64.40
C SER A 129 34.46 -6.37 -63.07
N LYS A 130 35.48 -7.03 -62.51
CA LYS A 130 35.39 -7.67 -61.19
C LYS A 130 35.24 -6.62 -60.09
N SER A 131 36.06 -5.57 -60.13
CA SER A 131 35.98 -4.45 -59.19
C SER A 131 34.61 -3.77 -59.24
N ASP A 132 34.10 -3.47 -60.44
CA ASP A 132 32.78 -2.87 -60.63
C ASP A 132 31.67 -3.75 -60.08
N ARG A 133 31.73 -5.07 -60.33
CA ARG A 133 30.78 -6.03 -59.77
C ARG A 133 30.81 -6.05 -58.24
N GLU A 134 32.00 -6.01 -57.64
CA GLU A 134 32.18 -5.97 -56.18
C GLU A 134 31.60 -4.67 -55.59
N ILE A 135 31.83 -3.52 -56.23
CA ILE A 135 31.27 -2.23 -55.85
C ILE A 135 29.73 -2.27 -55.93
N ILE A 136 29.19 -2.75 -57.05
CA ILE A 136 27.73 -2.87 -57.27
C ILE A 136 27.09 -3.74 -56.20
N GLN A 137 27.66 -4.92 -55.92
CA GLN A 137 27.15 -5.83 -54.90
C GLN A 137 27.22 -5.21 -53.50
N THR A 138 28.34 -4.56 -53.17
CA THR A 138 28.55 -3.96 -51.84
C THR A 138 27.57 -2.82 -51.58
N ILE A 139 27.42 -1.88 -52.52
CA ILE A 139 26.50 -0.74 -52.35
C ILE A 139 25.06 -1.23 -52.34
N SER A 140 24.68 -2.17 -53.21
CA SER A 140 23.32 -2.73 -53.25
C SER A 140 22.96 -3.44 -51.93
N ALA A 141 23.88 -4.22 -51.37
CA ALA A 141 23.70 -4.88 -50.07
C ALA A 141 23.55 -3.85 -48.93
N ARG A 142 24.35 -2.76 -48.95
CA ARG A 142 24.23 -1.67 -47.97
C ARG A 142 22.88 -0.95 -48.05
N VAL A 143 22.37 -0.68 -49.25
CA VAL A 143 21.05 -0.06 -49.47
C VAL A 143 19.95 -0.94 -48.89
N ALA A 144 19.96 -2.23 -49.22
CA ALA A 144 18.97 -3.19 -48.71
C ALA A 144 19.02 -3.30 -47.18
N LYS A 145 20.23 -3.35 -46.60
CA LYS A 145 20.42 -3.40 -45.15
C LYS A 145 19.89 -2.13 -44.46
N LEU A 146 20.20 -0.93 -44.98
CA LEU A 146 19.72 0.33 -44.42
C LEU A 146 18.19 0.39 -44.39
N ALA A 147 17.52 -0.07 -45.45
CA ALA A 147 16.06 -0.12 -45.52
C ALA A 147 15.46 -1.07 -44.46
N ASP A 148 16.07 -2.25 -44.26
CA ASP A 148 15.63 -3.20 -43.23
C ASP A 148 15.88 -2.67 -41.81
N ASP A 149 17.04 -2.07 -41.56
CA ASP A 149 17.39 -1.48 -40.26
C ASP A 149 16.43 -0.35 -39.88
N LYS A 150 16.01 0.51 -40.83
CA LYS A 150 14.97 1.52 -40.62
C LYS A 150 13.62 0.92 -40.26
N LYS A 151 13.22 -0.16 -40.93
CA LYS A 151 11.96 -0.86 -40.66
C LYS A 151 11.97 -1.48 -39.25
N ARG A 152 13.07 -2.13 -38.87
CA ARG A 152 13.26 -2.70 -37.53
C ARG A 152 13.25 -1.62 -36.45
N LEU A 153 13.91 -0.49 -36.69
CA LEU A 153 13.91 0.64 -35.76
C LEU A 153 12.50 1.19 -35.52
N ALA A 154 11.73 1.38 -36.60
CA ALA A 154 10.35 1.88 -36.50
C ALA A 154 9.47 0.91 -35.70
N SER A 155 9.58 -0.39 -35.97
CA SER A 155 8.86 -1.43 -35.22
C SER A 155 9.24 -1.45 -33.74
N ALA A 156 10.54 -1.33 -33.43
CA ALA A 156 11.04 -1.31 -32.06
C ALA A 156 10.51 -0.09 -31.28
N LYS A 157 10.55 1.11 -31.88
CA LYS A 157 9.99 2.34 -31.29
C LYS A 157 8.49 2.18 -30.97
N ALA A 158 7.71 1.70 -31.94
CA ALA A 158 6.27 1.50 -31.76
C ALA A 158 5.93 0.51 -30.62
N GLN A 159 6.70 -0.58 -30.50
CA GLN A 159 6.48 -1.58 -29.46
C GLN A 159 6.82 -1.04 -28.06
N ILE A 160 7.91 -0.28 -27.96
CA ILE A 160 8.33 0.37 -26.71
C ILE A 160 7.32 1.41 -26.25
N ASP A 161 6.82 2.25 -27.16
CA ASP A 161 5.81 3.25 -26.84
C ASP A 161 4.51 2.59 -26.34
N LYS A 162 4.08 1.51 -27.00
CA LYS A 162 2.89 0.74 -26.59
C LYS A 162 3.06 0.13 -25.20
N GLN A 163 4.21 -0.46 -24.89
CA GLN A 163 4.50 -1.02 -23.58
C GLN A 163 4.57 0.06 -22.49
N SER A 164 5.20 1.21 -22.78
CA SER A 164 5.28 2.34 -21.85
C SER A 164 3.88 2.91 -21.53
N GLN A 165 3.03 3.10 -22.54
CA GLN A 165 1.67 3.58 -22.35
C GLN A 165 0.82 2.60 -21.53
N PHE A 166 0.94 1.30 -21.80
CA PHE A 166 0.24 0.26 -21.05
C PHE A 166 0.61 0.29 -19.56
N LEU A 167 1.92 0.26 -19.24
CA LEU A 167 2.40 0.29 -17.87
C LEU A 167 1.96 1.55 -17.11
N LYS A 168 1.99 2.72 -17.77
CA LYS A 168 1.50 3.98 -17.19
C LYS A 168 0.00 3.95 -16.90
N GLY A 169 -0.80 3.36 -17.79
CA GLY A 169 -2.24 3.21 -17.61
C GLY A 169 -2.62 2.29 -16.45
N GLU A 170 -1.93 1.17 -16.30
CA GLU A 170 -2.14 0.22 -15.18
C GLU A 170 -1.80 0.86 -13.83
N ILE A 171 -0.70 1.62 -13.74
CA ILE A 171 -0.35 2.34 -12.51
C ILE A 171 -1.39 3.41 -12.16
N ALA A 172 -1.84 4.18 -13.15
CA ALA A 172 -2.86 5.20 -12.92
C ALA A 172 -4.16 4.58 -12.38
N SER A 173 -4.54 3.42 -12.93
CA SER A 173 -5.71 2.66 -12.49
C SER A 173 -5.55 2.14 -11.05
N ALA A 174 -4.38 1.58 -10.71
CA ALA A 174 -4.08 1.12 -9.35
C ALA A 174 -4.11 2.27 -8.33
N LYS A 175 -3.53 3.43 -8.65
CA LYS A 175 -3.57 4.63 -7.80
C LYS A 175 -4.98 5.17 -7.61
N SER A 176 -5.78 5.16 -8.67
CA SER A 176 -7.19 5.56 -8.58
C SER A 176 -7.97 4.64 -7.63
N PHE A 177 -7.76 3.32 -7.70
CA PHE A 177 -8.38 2.37 -6.78
C PHE A 177 -7.96 2.58 -5.33
N GLN A 178 -6.67 2.83 -5.07
CA GLN A 178 -6.18 3.16 -3.72
C GLN A 178 -6.84 4.43 -3.17
N SER A 179 -6.96 5.47 -3.99
CA SER A 179 -7.62 6.72 -3.60
C SER A 179 -9.11 6.52 -3.29
N GLN A 180 -9.81 5.66 -4.04
CA GLN A 180 -11.20 5.31 -3.75
C GLN A 180 -11.35 4.59 -2.40
N LEU A 181 -10.47 3.62 -2.11
CA LEU A 181 -10.46 2.92 -0.83
C LEU A 181 -10.17 3.88 0.34
N GLU A 182 -9.19 4.77 0.19
CA GLU A 182 -8.87 5.79 1.19
C GLU A 182 -10.06 6.74 1.44
N GLY A 183 -10.76 7.15 0.38
CA GLY A 183 -11.98 7.96 0.48
C GLY A 183 -13.12 7.24 1.22
N GLN A 184 -13.30 5.94 0.97
CA GLN A 184 -14.30 5.12 1.68
C GLN A 184 -13.93 4.90 3.15
N ILE A 185 -12.66 4.64 3.46
CA ILE A 185 -12.18 4.54 4.85
C ILE A 185 -12.42 5.84 5.58
N ALA A 186 -12.13 6.99 4.95
CA ALA A 186 -12.35 8.31 5.54
C ALA A 186 -13.83 8.57 5.81
N SER A 187 -14.74 8.21 4.89
CA SER A 187 -16.17 8.41 5.08
C SER A 187 -16.74 7.51 6.18
N LEU A 188 -16.34 6.24 6.24
CA LEU A 188 -16.76 5.30 7.28
C LEU A 188 -16.19 5.70 8.65
N SER A 189 -14.94 6.15 8.71
CA SER A 189 -14.32 6.65 9.95
C SER A 189 -15.01 7.92 10.45
N ALA A 190 -15.34 8.85 9.54
CA ALA A 190 -16.11 10.04 9.89
C ALA A 190 -17.50 9.68 10.44
N ARG A 191 -18.18 8.70 9.81
CA ARG A 191 -19.47 8.20 10.29
C ARG A 191 -19.36 7.52 11.65
N GLN A 192 -18.29 6.74 11.87
CA GLN A 192 -18.01 6.13 13.18
C GLN A 192 -17.82 7.21 14.25
N GLN A 193 -17.04 8.25 13.96
CA GLN A 193 -16.82 9.36 14.89
C GLN A 193 -18.10 10.14 15.16
N GLU A 194 -18.94 10.36 14.14
CA GLU A 194 -20.25 10.98 14.30
C GLU A 194 -21.16 10.15 15.24
N ILE A 195 -21.19 8.83 15.07
CA ILE A 195 -21.95 7.93 15.96
C ILE A 195 -21.37 7.93 17.38
N ILE A 196 -20.04 7.95 17.54
CA ILE A 196 -19.40 8.08 18.85
C ILE A 196 -19.81 9.40 19.49
N ASN A 197 -19.69 10.53 18.79
CA ASN A 197 -20.04 11.86 19.28
C ASN A 197 -21.53 11.98 19.64
N ALA A 198 -22.41 11.41 18.81
CA ALA A 198 -23.85 11.35 19.07
C ALA A 198 -24.21 10.45 20.25
N ARG A 199 -23.44 9.35 20.48
CA ARG A 199 -23.62 8.44 21.63
C ARG A 199 -22.96 8.96 22.90
N SER A 200 -21.89 9.74 22.80
CA SER A 200 -21.11 10.26 23.91
C SER A 200 -21.63 11.59 24.43
N GLY A 201 -22.83 12.03 23.98
CA GLY A 201 -23.44 13.32 24.26
C GLY A 201 -22.87 14.00 25.50
N GLU A 202 -21.91 14.89 25.29
CA GLU A 202 -21.30 15.84 26.24
C GLU A 202 -20.90 15.36 27.66
N PHE A 203 -20.95 14.06 27.99
CA PHE A 203 -20.78 13.61 29.38
C PHE A 203 -19.86 12.40 29.52
N THR A 204 -18.62 12.68 29.93
CA THR A 204 -17.70 11.72 30.55
C THR A 204 -17.72 11.94 32.07
N ALA A 205 -18.49 11.14 32.81
CA ALA A 205 -18.48 11.18 34.28
C ALA A 205 -17.65 10.01 34.84
N THR A 206 -16.70 10.29 35.73
CA THR A 206 -15.99 9.27 36.51
C THR A 206 -16.86 8.88 37.71
N ILE A 207 -17.01 7.57 37.96
CA ILE A 207 -17.78 7.07 39.12
C ILE A 207 -17.04 7.47 40.39
N GLY A 208 -17.54 8.50 41.08
CA GLY A 208 -16.98 8.98 42.34
C GLY A 208 -17.02 10.50 42.50
N ASP A 209 -17.20 11.26 41.41
CA ASP A 209 -17.06 12.72 41.44
C ASP A 209 -18.13 13.45 40.61
N SER A 210 -19.36 12.93 40.60
CA SER A 210 -20.47 13.60 39.92
C SER A 210 -21.25 14.45 40.92
N GLU A 211 -20.77 15.69 41.15
CA GLU A 211 -21.60 16.79 41.69
C GLU A 211 -22.62 17.30 40.65
N LEU A 212 -22.54 16.80 39.42
CA LEU A 212 -23.23 17.32 38.24
C LEU A 212 -24.67 16.83 38.17
N ALA A 213 -25.53 17.46 38.97
CA ALA A 213 -26.92 17.68 38.59
C ALA A 213 -27.14 19.20 38.55
N ASP A 214 -27.72 19.71 37.45
CA ASP A 214 -28.03 21.14 37.31
C ASP A 214 -28.98 21.66 38.41
N ASP A 215 -29.71 20.74 39.06
CA ASP A 215 -30.48 20.98 40.27
C ASP A 215 -29.80 20.33 41.48
N TYR A 216 -29.49 21.13 42.49
CA TYR A 216 -28.90 20.70 43.75
C TYR A 216 -29.70 19.55 44.39
N ASN A 217 -31.04 19.59 44.36
CA ASN A 217 -31.88 18.54 44.94
C ASN A 217 -31.86 17.23 44.14
N ALA A 218 -31.45 17.28 42.87
CA ALA A 218 -31.26 16.11 42.00
C ALA A 218 -29.83 15.55 42.05
N SER A 219 -28.92 16.20 42.80
CA SER A 219 -27.57 15.67 43.06
C SER A 219 -27.58 14.65 44.21
N ILE A 220 -26.59 13.75 44.24
CA ILE A 220 -26.40 12.81 45.36
C ILE A 220 -26.30 13.56 46.69
N LYS A 221 -25.62 14.72 46.68
CA LYS A 221 -25.39 15.53 47.86
C LYS A 221 -26.67 16.17 48.36
N GLY A 222 -27.41 16.87 47.49
CA GLY A 222 -28.66 17.52 47.89
C GLY A 222 -29.74 16.53 48.31
N PHE A 223 -29.81 15.35 47.70
CA PHE A 223 -30.69 14.28 48.21
C PHE A 223 -30.28 13.81 49.61
N ARG A 224 -28.99 13.55 49.86
CA ARG A 224 -28.53 13.11 51.18
C ARG A 224 -28.73 14.16 52.28
N GLU A 225 -28.61 15.43 51.94
CA GLU A 225 -28.73 16.56 52.88
C GLU A 225 -30.19 16.97 53.11
N SER A 226 -31.07 16.81 52.11
CA SER A 226 -32.45 17.33 52.15
C SER A 226 -33.53 16.25 52.29
N ALA A 227 -33.22 14.97 52.07
CA ALA A 227 -34.24 13.91 52.11
C ALA A 227 -34.68 13.59 53.55
N PRO A 228 -36.00 13.59 53.83
CA PRO A 228 -36.53 13.09 55.10
C PRO A 228 -36.19 11.60 55.30
N GLY A 229 -36.13 11.16 56.56
CA GLY A 229 -35.87 9.75 56.88
C GLY A 229 -36.93 8.82 56.27
N GLY A 230 -36.50 7.74 55.62
CA GLY A 230 -37.38 6.72 55.01
C GLY A 230 -37.54 6.81 53.49
N TYR A 231 -36.91 7.78 52.83
CA TYR A 231 -36.94 7.94 51.38
C TYR A 231 -35.66 7.42 50.73
N PHE A 232 -35.77 6.90 49.50
CA PHE A 232 -34.63 6.49 48.69
C PHE A 232 -34.74 7.13 47.30
N ALA A 233 -33.59 7.46 46.71
CA ALA A 233 -33.50 7.91 45.33
C ALA A 233 -32.58 6.97 44.55
N ALA A 234 -32.94 6.73 43.29
CA ALA A 234 -32.14 5.98 42.34
C ALA A 234 -31.52 6.96 41.34
N PHE A 235 -30.19 7.01 41.29
CA PHE A 235 -29.45 7.82 40.34
C PHE A 235 -28.86 6.93 39.25
N SER A 236 -29.07 7.29 37.99
CA SER A 236 -28.40 6.65 36.85
C SER A 236 -27.43 7.63 36.20
N PHE A 237 -26.13 7.39 36.32
CA PHE A 237 -25.10 8.17 35.64
C PHE A 237 -24.74 7.49 34.32
N GLY A 238 -25.01 8.15 33.21
CA GLY A 238 -24.62 7.71 31.88
C GLY A 238 -23.14 8.00 31.65
N ALA A 239 -22.24 7.22 32.25
CA ALA A 239 -20.81 7.30 31.97
C ALA A 239 -20.40 6.25 30.95
N TYR A 240 -19.62 6.63 29.93
CA TYR A 240 -18.90 5.68 29.08
C TYR A 240 -17.85 4.94 29.92
N THR A 241 -18.24 3.82 30.50
CA THR A 241 -17.32 2.91 31.20
C THR A 241 -16.84 1.84 30.22
N HIS A 242 -15.66 1.27 30.47
CA HIS A 242 -15.11 0.11 29.73
C HIS A 242 -15.97 -1.18 29.85
N ARG A 243 -17.17 -1.10 30.44
CA ARG A 243 -18.19 -2.15 30.64
C ARG A 243 -17.70 -3.45 31.30
N LYS A 244 -16.45 -3.47 31.75
CA LYS A 244 -15.79 -4.56 32.48
C LYS A 244 -15.03 -3.96 33.65
N GLY A 245 -15.50 -4.24 34.85
CA GLY A 245 -14.93 -3.75 36.11
C GLY A 245 -15.51 -4.54 37.28
N MET A 246 -14.74 -4.66 38.35
CA MET A 246 -15.17 -5.34 39.57
C MET A 246 -15.84 -4.33 40.50
N SER A 247 -17.11 -4.54 40.82
CA SER A 247 -17.80 -3.73 41.84
C SER A 247 -17.22 -4.03 43.22
N GLN A 248 -16.80 -3.01 43.97
CA GLN A 248 -16.24 -3.18 45.30
C GLN A 248 -17.25 -3.83 46.27
N TYR A 249 -18.48 -3.31 46.33
CA TYR A 249 -19.56 -3.87 47.14
C TYR A 249 -20.05 -5.21 46.63
N GLY A 250 -20.09 -5.41 45.30
CA GLY A 250 -20.47 -6.70 44.75
C GLY A 250 -19.42 -7.79 45.03
N ALA A 251 -18.12 -7.46 45.02
CA ALA A 251 -17.06 -8.36 45.45
C ALA A 251 -17.18 -8.69 46.95
N ARG A 252 -17.47 -7.68 47.80
CA ARG A 252 -17.77 -7.89 49.22
C ARG A 252 -18.95 -8.83 49.44
N GLY A 253 -20.07 -8.62 48.74
CA GLY A 253 -21.27 -9.47 48.87
C GLY A 253 -21.01 -10.91 48.45
N ARG A 254 -20.26 -11.13 47.35
CA ARG A 254 -19.85 -12.47 46.92
C ARG A 254 -18.91 -13.15 47.92
N ALA A 255 -17.94 -12.41 48.47
CA ALA A 255 -17.04 -12.91 49.49
C ALA A 255 -17.79 -13.29 50.79
N GLN A 256 -18.77 -12.47 51.19
CA GLN A 256 -19.66 -12.75 52.33
C GLN A 256 -20.55 -13.98 52.09
N ALA A 257 -20.91 -14.26 50.84
CA ALA A 257 -21.61 -15.47 50.43
C ALA A 257 -20.70 -16.72 50.36
N GLY A 258 -19.44 -16.62 50.80
CA GLY A 258 -18.49 -17.73 50.84
C GLY A 258 -17.75 -18.02 49.53
N GLN A 259 -17.83 -17.12 48.53
CA GLN A 259 -17.08 -17.27 47.29
C GLN A 259 -15.61 -16.87 47.52
N ASP A 260 -14.68 -17.68 47.00
CA ASP A 260 -13.26 -17.34 47.00
C ASP A 260 -12.94 -16.27 45.95
N PHE A 261 -11.74 -15.68 46.06
CA PHE A 261 -11.31 -14.63 45.15
C PHE A 261 -11.30 -15.06 43.68
N LYS A 262 -11.08 -16.36 43.39
CA LYS A 262 -11.12 -16.90 42.02
C LYS A 262 -12.54 -16.88 41.47
N ALA A 263 -13.53 -17.31 42.25
CA ALA A 263 -14.94 -17.26 41.88
C ALA A 263 -15.42 -15.81 41.68
N ILE A 264 -14.96 -14.89 42.53
CA ILE A 264 -15.23 -13.45 42.39
C ILE A 264 -14.66 -12.92 41.08
N LEU A 265 -13.37 -13.15 40.79
CA LEU A 265 -12.74 -12.70 39.56
C LEU A 265 -13.36 -13.32 38.31
N ARG A 266 -13.72 -14.61 38.37
CA ARG A 266 -14.42 -15.30 37.28
C ARG A 266 -15.79 -14.66 37.01
N ALA A 267 -16.51 -14.23 38.04
CA ALA A 267 -17.80 -13.56 37.88
C ALA A 267 -17.69 -12.19 37.20
N TYR A 268 -16.60 -11.44 37.41
CA TYR A 268 -16.42 -10.11 36.84
C TYR A 268 -15.66 -10.08 35.51
N TYR A 269 -14.71 -11.00 35.31
CA TYR A 269 -13.78 -10.97 34.18
C TYR A 269 -13.86 -12.23 33.30
N GLY A 270 -14.63 -13.25 33.71
CA GLY A 270 -14.83 -14.48 32.94
C GLY A 270 -13.59 -15.37 32.80
N LYS A 271 -12.51 -15.06 33.52
CA LYS A 271 -11.23 -15.78 33.45
C LYS A 271 -10.66 -16.03 34.84
N GLU A 272 -9.93 -17.13 34.98
CA GLU A 272 -9.15 -17.40 36.19
C GLU A 272 -7.82 -16.65 36.15
N PRO A 273 -7.31 -16.19 37.31
CA PRO A 273 -6.03 -15.52 37.40
C PRO A 273 -4.88 -16.48 37.08
N VAL A 274 -3.91 -16.01 36.29
CA VAL A 274 -2.73 -16.76 35.88
C VAL A 274 -1.49 -16.17 36.57
N GLY A 275 -0.56 -17.03 36.99
CA GLY A 275 0.72 -16.59 37.52
C GLY A 275 1.60 -16.00 36.41
N LYS A 276 2.06 -14.77 36.60
CA LYS A 276 3.05 -14.10 35.75
C LYS A 276 4.09 -13.45 36.63
N ASP A 277 5.33 -13.37 36.14
CA ASP A 277 6.38 -12.60 36.80
C ASP A 277 6.05 -11.12 36.66
N THR A 278 5.82 -10.47 37.79
CA THR A 278 5.46 -9.06 37.92
C THR A 278 6.59 -8.21 38.50
N GLY A 279 7.78 -8.80 38.73
CA GLY A 279 8.94 -8.11 39.31
C GLY A 279 9.47 -6.95 38.46
N GLY A 280 10.15 -5.99 39.10
CA GLY A 280 10.73 -4.80 38.47
C GLY A 280 9.86 -3.54 38.58
N ALA A 281 10.34 -2.43 38.03
CA ALA A 281 9.70 -1.12 38.23
C ALA A 281 8.51 -0.85 37.29
N ILE A 282 7.68 0.12 37.67
CA ILE A 282 6.56 0.66 36.90
C ILE A 282 6.55 2.19 36.96
N SER A 283 6.20 2.83 35.84
CA SER A 283 6.09 4.29 35.74
C SER A 283 4.68 4.74 36.13
N VAL A 284 4.59 5.64 37.11
CA VAL A 284 3.32 6.22 37.57
C VAL A 284 3.39 7.74 37.45
N SER A 285 2.35 8.33 36.86
CA SER A 285 2.27 9.76 36.63
C SER A 285 2.36 10.56 37.92
N GLY A 286 3.25 11.55 37.92
CA GLY A 286 3.54 12.40 39.07
C GLY A 286 4.46 11.79 40.14
N PHE A 287 4.68 10.47 40.15
CA PHE A 287 5.51 9.77 41.14
C PHE A 287 6.75 9.09 40.54
N GLY A 288 6.84 9.00 39.21
CA GLY A 288 7.98 8.43 38.50
C GLY A 288 8.03 6.90 38.58
N SER A 289 9.24 6.35 38.52
CA SER A 289 9.48 4.91 38.55
C SER A 289 9.44 4.37 39.98
N MET A 290 8.54 3.42 40.25
CA MET A 290 8.40 2.78 41.56
C MET A 290 8.42 1.26 41.46
N ASP A 291 8.76 0.58 42.55
CA ASP A 291 8.74 -0.88 42.59
C ASP A 291 7.30 -1.41 42.53
N PHE A 292 7.07 -2.35 41.62
CA PHE A 292 5.73 -2.85 41.31
C PHE A 292 5.08 -3.60 42.48
N GLU A 293 5.82 -4.49 43.16
CA GLU A 293 5.25 -5.36 44.20
C GLU A 293 5.28 -4.72 45.58
N THR A 294 6.33 -3.98 45.93
CA THR A 294 6.52 -3.47 47.29
C THR A 294 6.03 -2.05 47.49
N THR A 295 6.01 -1.22 46.45
CA THR A 295 5.55 0.18 46.56
C THR A 295 4.17 0.35 45.94
N TYR A 296 4.01 0.04 44.65
CA TYR A 296 2.75 0.27 43.94
C TYR A 296 1.59 -0.56 44.51
N LEU A 297 1.78 -1.89 44.61
CA LEU A 297 0.70 -2.79 45.03
C LEU A 297 0.27 -2.59 46.50
N TYR A 298 1.19 -2.15 47.36
CA TYR A 298 0.88 -1.84 48.77
C TYR A 298 0.12 -0.52 48.94
N GLY A 299 0.25 0.41 47.99
CA GLY A 299 -0.49 1.67 47.98
C GLY A 299 -1.99 1.52 47.65
N ILE A 300 -2.44 0.31 47.29
CA ILE A 300 -3.80 0.08 46.80
C ILE A 300 -4.76 -0.11 47.97
N ALA A 301 -5.52 0.94 48.27
CA ALA A 301 -6.40 1.00 49.44
C ALA A 301 -7.86 1.34 49.10
N GLU A 302 -8.40 0.82 47.99
CA GLU A 302 -9.79 1.10 47.60
C GLU A 302 -10.84 0.42 48.50
N MET A 303 -10.61 -0.81 48.96
CA MET A 303 -11.49 -1.49 49.91
C MET A 303 -10.96 -1.40 51.35
N PRO A 304 -11.82 -1.20 52.36
CA PRO A 304 -11.43 -1.22 53.77
C PRO A 304 -10.79 -2.55 54.18
N SER A 305 -9.71 -2.49 54.95
CA SER A 305 -9.01 -3.67 55.48
C SER A 305 -9.88 -4.57 56.38
N SER A 306 -10.99 -4.05 56.91
CA SER A 306 -11.98 -4.80 57.69
C SER A 306 -12.90 -5.68 56.84
N TRP A 307 -12.83 -5.59 55.51
CA TRP A 307 -13.65 -6.41 54.62
C TRP A 307 -13.12 -7.84 54.51
N ASN A 308 -13.96 -8.72 53.99
CA ASN A 308 -13.62 -10.13 53.81
C ASN A 308 -12.34 -10.27 52.99
N SER A 309 -11.41 -11.12 53.47
CA SER A 309 -10.09 -11.32 52.88
C SER A 309 -10.14 -11.79 51.42
N GLU A 310 -11.18 -12.51 51.01
CA GLU A 310 -11.36 -12.93 49.62
C GLU A 310 -11.68 -11.76 48.68
N ALA A 311 -12.39 -10.73 49.17
CA ALA A 311 -12.61 -9.50 48.40
C ALA A 311 -11.31 -8.68 48.26
N LEU A 312 -10.51 -8.60 49.33
CA LEU A 312 -9.20 -7.94 49.32
C LEU A 312 -8.21 -8.65 48.37
N LYS A 313 -8.21 -9.99 48.38
CA LYS A 313 -7.42 -10.80 47.42
C LYS A 313 -7.86 -10.53 45.98
N ALA A 314 -9.16 -10.46 45.72
CA ALA A 314 -9.69 -10.16 44.39
C ALA A 314 -9.25 -8.75 43.92
N GLN A 315 -9.28 -7.76 44.82
CA GLN A 315 -8.78 -6.41 44.54
C GLN A 315 -7.30 -6.40 44.20
N ALA A 316 -6.46 -7.06 45.00
CA ALA A 316 -5.02 -7.12 44.77
C ALA A 316 -4.69 -7.74 43.40
N VAL A 317 -5.39 -8.82 43.02
CA VAL A 317 -5.19 -9.48 41.73
C VAL A 317 -5.69 -8.63 40.55
N ALA A 318 -6.85 -7.99 40.69
CA ALA A 318 -7.39 -7.10 39.67
C ALA A 318 -6.45 -5.91 39.43
N ALA A 319 -5.97 -5.29 40.51
CA ALA A 319 -5.08 -4.14 40.43
C ALA A 319 -3.69 -4.50 39.90
N ARG A 320 -3.14 -5.67 40.30
CA ARG A 320 -1.93 -6.24 39.69
C ARG A 320 -2.08 -6.46 38.19
N THR A 321 -3.21 -6.98 37.74
CA THR A 321 -3.47 -7.25 36.31
C THR A 321 -3.54 -5.95 35.51
N TYR A 322 -4.22 -4.94 36.06
CA TYR A 322 -4.26 -3.61 35.48
C TYR A 322 -2.84 -3.05 35.32
N ALA A 323 -2.06 -3.07 36.40
CA ALA A 323 -0.73 -2.49 36.38
C ALA A 323 0.24 -3.22 35.44
N TYR A 324 0.17 -4.55 35.42
CA TYR A 324 0.99 -5.37 34.53
C TYR A 324 0.74 -5.04 33.06
N ARG A 325 -0.51 -4.77 32.67
CA ARG A 325 -0.84 -4.41 31.29
C ARG A 325 -0.11 -3.13 30.86
N TYR A 326 -0.16 -2.07 31.65
CA TYR A 326 0.50 -0.80 31.33
C TYR A 326 2.03 -0.95 31.27
N LYS A 327 2.60 -1.72 32.21
CA LYS A 327 4.02 -2.08 32.18
C LYS A 327 4.40 -2.82 30.90
N SER A 328 3.59 -3.80 30.46
CA SER A 328 3.84 -4.55 29.22
C SER A 328 3.71 -3.70 27.96
N GLU A 329 2.85 -2.68 28.00
CA GLU A 329 2.65 -1.72 26.91
C GLU A 329 3.68 -0.57 26.93
N GLY A 330 4.54 -0.49 27.96
CA GLY A 330 5.52 0.58 28.15
C GLY A 330 4.89 1.95 28.45
N LYS A 331 3.66 1.96 28.97
CA LYS A 331 2.89 3.17 29.25
C LYS A 331 2.92 3.52 30.74
N GLU A 332 2.78 4.81 31.01
CA GLU A 332 2.60 5.32 32.36
C GLU A 332 1.20 4.99 32.89
N ILE A 333 1.14 4.67 34.18
CA ILE A 333 -0.12 4.46 34.90
C ILE A 333 -0.62 5.78 35.48
N CYS A 334 -1.91 6.01 35.24
CA CYS A 334 -2.68 7.19 35.63
C CYS A 334 -2.27 8.47 34.89
#